data_AF-A0A9P3LAV9-F1
#
_entry.id   AF-A0A9P3LAV9-F1
#
_cell.length_a   1.000
_cell.length_b   1.000
_cell.length_c   1.000
_cell.angle_alpha   90.00
_cell.angle_beta   90.00
_cell.angle_gamma   90.00
#
_symmetry.space_group_name_H-M   'P 1'
#
loop_
_entity.id
_entity.type
_entity.pdbx_description
1 polymer ?
#
loop_
_entity_poly.entity_id
_entity_poly.type
_entity_poly.pdbx_seq_one_letter_code
_entity_poly.pdbx_strand_id
1 'polypeptide(L)'
;MASRVEKLLEEPFGNPAYWFDDIFNDKCKSVGKNALILHNVMLSCGDEVTGLTYCDWTQPECERERVEKEGVIVRGTLAFRHSGWLTTHGSDVLTKELRRRDNKDLARRAQGHDISSSNLTIHHVISGLRLPVKVRIQIKKPHKYPSQYLWGESSAPDGLCLWINPQKGLYFHVMTMDSLTRRLSALCIERYWIAFEMLGLVKAAEKQNLGSIAPKERTPSWFAEQYARYKCPAADKGEYEQAKKNMLKVFKEHADWLVHDQKRQLNHRLFDPKIWLNWFKRHDIRSDSDELEPFEEDDDEGEEEEPMQVDGASSSDELMDYEDIPASRSRSRTQNSRDNSPAPVENAGRSPQPPPGRSASHFLGQKRRHDSSSAESSRGPSPQDEPAVDAMHPQDDDGESSGLEYVDNPRDLAEPAYYRMSSEDDEDEFENYVFDEALSPDEEDPPDSDTSDDDPGVHPGVPVYEPSRQSTEPSVAAAVPYVLTKPPRIPLPGGQWYCPVSTCDHQLDMHNLPEDHPTVFAVSKEDRDRIRSGNWSWQDSRLVQCFYEIVSAHYVDHLKTIGIKLEGSRKDLVAKWVHPEEHKSEHAKVLVKDERRSERRSVLHDPKPDSEQ
;
A
#
# COMPACT_ATOMS: atom_id res chain seq x y z
N MET A 1 37.67 -6.43 -0.86
CA MET A 1 36.97 -7.09 -1.98
C MET A 1 35.44 -6.99 -1.86
N ALA A 2 34.85 -7.23 -0.69
CA ALA A 2 33.39 -7.13 -0.47
C ALA A 2 32.77 -5.82 -0.98
N SER A 3 33.30 -4.66 -0.57
CA SER A 3 32.84 -3.34 -1.05
C SER A 3 32.89 -3.16 -2.58
N ARG A 4 33.83 -3.80 -3.29
CA ARG A 4 33.85 -3.79 -4.76
C ARG A 4 32.72 -4.63 -5.33
N VAL A 5 32.52 -5.85 -4.83
CA VAL A 5 31.47 -6.74 -5.32
C VAL A 5 30.10 -6.16 -5.02
N GLU A 6 29.90 -5.59 -3.83
CA GLU A 6 28.67 -4.88 -3.45
C GLU A 6 28.30 -3.80 -4.47
N LYS A 7 29.26 -2.98 -4.89
CA LYS A 7 29.05 -1.97 -5.94
C LYS A 7 28.60 -2.56 -7.28
N LEU A 8 29.04 -3.77 -7.63
CA LEU A 8 28.59 -4.46 -8.87
C LEU A 8 27.15 -5.00 -8.76
N LEU A 9 26.67 -5.21 -7.52
CA LEU A 9 25.35 -5.73 -7.20
C LEU A 9 24.33 -4.64 -6.86
N GLU A 10 24.75 -3.36 -6.77
CA GLU A 10 23.85 -2.23 -6.54
C GLU A 10 22.75 -2.14 -7.60
N GLU A 11 23.15 -2.21 -8.88
CA GLU A 11 22.22 -2.30 -10.01
C GLU A 11 21.67 -3.73 -10.14
N PRO A 12 20.36 -3.92 -10.33
CA PRO A 12 19.82 -5.26 -10.56
C PRO A 12 20.27 -5.83 -11.92
N PHE A 13 20.39 -7.15 -12.01
CA PHE A 13 20.64 -7.88 -13.26
C PHE A 13 19.40 -7.89 -14.16
N GLY A 14 19.58 -8.05 -15.48
CA GLY A 14 18.47 -8.11 -16.44
C GLY A 14 18.02 -6.75 -16.96
N ASN A 15 18.75 -6.24 -17.96
CA ASN A 15 18.31 -5.11 -18.78
C ASN A 15 18.41 -5.48 -20.27
N PRO A 16 17.30 -5.89 -20.93
CA PRO A 16 15.92 -5.95 -20.43
C PRO A 16 15.68 -7.05 -19.38
N ALA A 17 14.53 -7.01 -18.70
CA ALA A 17 14.16 -7.98 -17.66
C ALA A 17 14.10 -9.42 -18.20
N TYR A 18 14.57 -10.39 -17.40
CA TYR A 18 14.57 -11.80 -17.76
C TYR A 18 13.21 -12.46 -17.51
N TRP A 19 12.84 -13.48 -18.28
CA TRP A 19 11.68 -14.30 -17.92
C TRP A 19 11.97 -15.09 -16.64
N PHE A 20 10.98 -15.16 -15.74
CA PHE A 20 11.15 -15.81 -14.44
C PHE A 20 11.61 -17.27 -14.58
N ASP A 21 10.95 -18.04 -15.45
CA ASP A 21 11.21 -19.47 -15.64
C ASP A 21 12.57 -19.77 -16.30
N ASP A 22 13.17 -18.79 -16.99
CA ASP A 22 14.52 -18.93 -17.55
C ASP A 22 15.59 -18.85 -16.46
N ILE A 23 15.34 -18.06 -15.42
CA ILE A 23 16.31 -17.77 -14.35
C ILE A 23 16.10 -18.68 -13.14
N PHE A 24 14.85 -18.93 -12.76
CA PHE A 24 14.49 -19.62 -11.52
C PHE A 24 13.83 -20.97 -11.80
N ASN A 25 14.14 -21.95 -10.95
CA ASN A 25 13.52 -23.27 -10.98
C ASN A 25 12.33 -23.35 -10.00
N ASP A 26 11.59 -24.46 -10.01
CA ASP A 26 10.40 -24.66 -9.16
C ASP A 26 10.67 -24.65 -7.63
N LYS A 27 11.94 -24.67 -7.19
CA LYS A 27 12.30 -24.48 -5.77
C LYS A 27 12.19 -23.01 -5.35
N CYS A 28 12.19 -22.08 -6.30
CA CYS A 28 11.96 -20.65 -6.06
C CYS A 28 10.45 -20.41 -5.89
N LYS A 29 9.94 -20.65 -4.68
CA LYS A 29 8.53 -20.48 -4.34
C LYS A 29 8.38 -19.81 -2.98
N SER A 30 7.20 -19.24 -2.75
CA SER A 30 6.87 -18.62 -1.48
C SER A 30 6.44 -19.68 -0.47
N VAL A 31 7.01 -19.67 0.73
CA VAL A 31 6.75 -20.69 1.75
C VAL A 31 6.37 -20.03 3.07
N GLY A 32 5.10 -20.14 3.46
CA GLY A 32 4.58 -19.60 4.72
C GLY A 32 4.88 -18.11 4.88
N LYS A 33 5.72 -17.77 5.86
CA LYS A 33 6.15 -16.38 6.14
C LYS A 33 7.27 -15.87 5.22
N ASN A 34 7.88 -16.75 4.42
CA ASN A 34 8.97 -16.42 3.50
C ASN A 34 8.41 -16.23 2.08
N ALA A 35 7.59 -15.19 1.92
CA ALA A 35 7.10 -14.78 0.60
C ALA A 35 8.24 -14.21 -0.24
N LEU A 36 8.23 -14.49 -1.55
CA LEU A 36 9.09 -13.81 -2.51
C LEU A 36 8.68 -12.33 -2.58
N ILE A 37 9.65 -11.42 -2.44
CA ILE A 37 9.40 -9.98 -2.40
C ILE A 37 9.78 -9.34 -3.74
N LEU A 38 8.84 -8.61 -4.35
CA LEU A 38 9.09 -7.80 -5.54
C LEU A 38 9.12 -6.32 -5.21
N HIS A 39 10.12 -5.65 -5.76
CA HIS A 39 10.26 -4.20 -5.75
C HIS A 39 10.04 -3.61 -7.13
N ASN A 40 9.58 -2.36 -7.17
CA ASN A 40 9.32 -1.59 -8.39
C ASN A 40 8.46 -2.37 -9.40
N VAL A 41 7.34 -2.88 -8.91
CA VAL A 41 6.43 -3.71 -9.71
C VAL A 41 5.74 -2.85 -10.76
N MET A 42 5.89 -3.24 -12.01
CA MET A 42 5.23 -2.66 -13.16
C MET A 42 4.29 -3.69 -13.77
N LEU A 43 3.05 -3.29 -14.05
CA LEU A 43 2.08 -4.12 -14.75
C LEU A 43 1.96 -3.59 -16.18
N SER A 44 1.88 -4.50 -17.14
CA SER A 44 1.64 -4.15 -18.54
C SER A 44 0.71 -5.15 -19.19
N CYS A 45 -0.06 -4.69 -20.18
CA CYS A 45 -0.95 -5.53 -20.97
C CYS A 45 -0.70 -5.22 -22.44
N GLY A 46 -0.10 -6.17 -23.16
CA GLY A 46 0.59 -5.88 -24.42
C GLY A 46 1.82 -4.99 -24.19
N ASP A 47 1.96 -3.93 -24.98
CA ASP A 47 3.09 -3.00 -24.92
C ASP A 47 2.84 -1.76 -24.03
N GLU A 48 1.65 -1.63 -23.44
CA GLU A 48 1.33 -0.48 -22.58
C GLU A 48 1.33 -0.84 -21.10
N VAL A 49 1.75 0.12 -20.28
CA VAL A 49 1.66 0.04 -18.81
C VAL A 49 0.20 0.10 -18.40
N THR A 50 -0.18 -0.78 -17.46
CA THR A 50 -1.53 -0.87 -16.90
C THR A 50 -1.49 -0.81 -15.38
N GLY A 51 -2.65 -0.86 -14.73
CA GLY A 51 -2.78 -0.94 -13.28
C GLY A 51 -3.83 -1.96 -12.89
N LEU A 52 -3.90 -2.27 -11.59
CA LEU A 52 -4.83 -3.24 -11.04
C LEU A 52 -6.29 -2.90 -11.34
N THR A 53 -6.64 -1.61 -11.43
CA THR A 53 -7.99 -1.17 -11.79
C THR A 53 -8.43 -1.70 -13.15
N TYR A 54 -7.51 -1.76 -14.12
CA TYR A 54 -7.81 -2.10 -15.51
C TYR A 54 -7.47 -3.54 -15.87
N CYS A 55 -6.62 -4.21 -15.07
CA CYS A 55 -6.17 -5.57 -15.37
C CYS A 55 -6.69 -6.64 -14.42
N ASP A 56 -7.30 -6.26 -13.28
CA ASP A 56 -7.81 -7.21 -12.30
C ASP A 56 -9.30 -7.52 -12.53
N TRP A 57 -9.63 -8.81 -12.69
CA TRP A 57 -10.99 -9.27 -13.03
C TRP A 57 -12.03 -9.00 -11.94
N THR A 58 -11.60 -8.61 -10.75
CA THR A 58 -12.50 -8.17 -9.68
C THR A 58 -13.02 -6.76 -9.87
N GLN A 59 -12.37 -5.98 -10.74
CA GLN A 59 -12.69 -4.57 -10.95
C GLN A 59 -13.69 -4.42 -12.09
N PRO A 60 -14.71 -3.54 -11.96
CA PRO A 60 -15.65 -3.25 -13.03
C PRO A 60 -14.97 -2.56 -14.22
N GLU A 61 -13.91 -1.79 -14.00
CA GLU A 61 -13.14 -1.11 -15.05
C GLU A 61 -12.16 -2.03 -15.78
N CYS A 62 -12.14 -3.32 -15.47
CA CYS A 62 -11.22 -4.27 -16.08
C CYS A 62 -11.45 -4.39 -17.59
N GLU A 63 -10.41 -4.17 -18.37
CA GLU A 63 -10.39 -4.29 -19.84
C GLU A 63 -10.30 -5.77 -20.23
N ARG A 64 -11.34 -6.55 -19.93
CA ARG A 64 -11.34 -8.02 -20.01
C ARG A 64 -10.85 -8.57 -21.35
N GLU A 65 -11.39 -8.06 -22.46
CA GLU A 65 -11.02 -8.50 -23.81
C GLU A 65 -9.51 -8.33 -24.08
N ARG A 66 -8.97 -7.18 -23.67
CA ARG A 66 -7.55 -6.87 -23.81
C ARG A 66 -6.69 -7.77 -22.91
N VAL A 67 -7.10 -7.95 -21.66
CA VAL A 67 -6.42 -8.79 -20.67
C VAL A 67 -6.40 -10.25 -21.10
N GLU A 68 -7.50 -10.76 -21.66
CA GLU A 68 -7.58 -12.12 -22.19
C GLU A 68 -6.68 -12.31 -23.41
N LYS A 69 -6.75 -11.37 -24.35
CA LYS A 69 -6.00 -11.43 -25.61
C LYS A 69 -4.49 -11.31 -25.40
N GLU A 70 -4.05 -10.28 -24.69
CA GLU A 70 -2.63 -9.95 -24.57
C GLU A 70 -2.00 -10.60 -23.32
N GLY A 71 -2.79 -10.81 -22.27
CA GLY A 71 -2.31 -11.20 -20.95
C GLY A 71 -1.70 -10.04 -20.17
N VAL A 72 -1.52 -10.23 -18.86
CA VAL A 72 -0.83 -9.27 -17.99
C VAL A 72 0.60 -9.72 -17.78
N ILE A 73 1.57 -8.86 -18.09
CA ILE A 73 2.97 -9.08 -17.77
C ILE A 73 3.29 -8.28 -16.51
N VAL A 74 3.73 -8.99 -15.47
CA VAL A 74 4.25 -8.42 -14.23
C VAL A 74 5.77 -8.33 -14.35
N ARG A 75 6.32 -7.13 -14.22
CA ARG A 75 7.77 -6.89 -14.12
C ARG A 75 8.12 -6.41 -12.74
N GLY A 76 9.29 -6.76 -12.24
CA GLY A 76 9.74 -6.30 -10.92
C GLY A 76 11.17 -6.74 -10.63
N THR A 77 11.73 -6.23 -9.55
CA THR A 77 13.05 -6.63 -9.05
C THR A 77 12.89 -7.59 -7.89
N LEU A 78 13.39 -8.82 -8.06
CA LEU A 78 13.45 -9.85 -7.03
C LEU A 78 14.84 -9.87 -6.41
N ALA A 79 14.92 -9.77 -5.09
CA ALA A 79 16.15 -9.99 -4.34
C ALA A 79 16.17 -11.42 -3.78
N PHE A 80 17.25 -12.17 -4.00
CA PHE A 80 17.37 -13.55 -3.52
C PHE A 80 18.76 -13.86 -2.94
N ARG A 81 18.80 -14.89 -2.09
CA ARG A 81 20.01 -15.34 -1.35
C ARG A 81 20.28 -16.84 -1.47
N HIS A 82 19.48 -17.57 -2.24
CA HIS A 82 19.60 -19.02 -2.37
C HIS A 82 19.99 -19.37 -3.81
N SER A 83 21.24 -19.80 -4.02
CA SER A 83 21.73 -20.21 -5.34
C SER A 83 20.99 -21.44 -5.88
N GLY A 84 20.46 -22.29 -5.01
CA GLY A 84 19.66 -23.46 -5.38
C GLY A 84 18.29 -23.12 -6.02
N TRP A 85 17.88 -21.85 -6.01
CA TRP A 85 16.70 -21.38 -6.73
C TRP A 85 16.96 -21.14 -8.21
N LEU A 86 18.22 -21.02 -8.64
CA LEU A 86 18.56 -20.75 -10.03
C LEU A 86 18.48 -22.03 -10.88
N THR A 87 18.05 -21.88 -12.13
CA THR A 87 18.32 -22.88 -13.17
C THR A 87 19.82 -22.88 -13.50
N THR A 88 20.31 -23.95 -14.13
CA THR A 88 21.70 -23.96 -14.66
C THR A 88 21.92 -22.80 -15.63
N HIS A 89 20.97 -22.57 -16.53
CA HIS A 89 20.98 -21.46 -17.48
C HIS A 89 21.03 -20.10 -16.78
N GLY A 90 20.16 -19.86 -15.79
CA GLY A 90 20.11 -18.63 -15.01
C GLY A 90 21.43 -18.35 -14.28
N SER A 91 22.05 -19.39 -13.70
CA SER A 91 23.37 -19.27 -13.07
C SER A 91 24.45 -18.82 -14.05
N ASP A 92 24.46 -19.37 -15.26
CA ASP A 92 25.42 -19.02 -16.31
C ASP A 92 25.20 -17.61 -16.85
N VAL A 93 23.95 -17.23 -17.11
CA VAL A 93 23.56 -15.88 -17.58
C VAL A 93 23.98 -14.82 -16.56
N LEU A 94 23.62 -15.00 -15.29
CA LEU A 94 23.96 -14.05 -14.23
C LEU A 94 25.47 -13.99 -13.98
N THR A 95 26.17 -15.12 -14.06
CA THR A 95 27.64 -15.15 -13.94
C THR A 95 28.32 -14.41 -15.09
N LYS A 96 27.86 -14.59 -16.33
CA LYS A 96 28.38 -13.88 -17.49
C LYS A 96 28.17 -12.37 -17.37
N GLU A 97 26.99 -11.95 -16.92
CA GLU A 97 26.70 -10.54 -16.70
C GLU A 97 27.55 -9.95 -15.55
N LEU A 98 27.72 -10.67 -14.45
CA LEU A 98 28.56 -10.25 -13.33
C LEU A 98 30.02 -10.04 -13.77
N ARG A 99 30.59 -10.99 -14.51
CA ARG A 99 31.94 -10.88 -15.06
C ARG A 99 32.07 -9.70 -16.02
N ARG A 100 31.05 -9.46 -16.85
CA ARG A 100 31.02 -8.29 -17.75
C ARG A 100 31.07 -6.98 -16.97
N ARG A 101 30.28 -6.85 -15.90
CA ARG A 101 30.28 -5.66 -15.02
C ARG A 101 31.62 -5.48 -14.33
N ASP A 102 32.18 -6.56 -13.81
CA ASP A 102 33.48 -6.54 -13.13
C ASP A 102 34.63 -6.18 -14.07
N ASN A 103 34.69 -6.77 -15.26
CA ASN A 103 35.67 -6.43 -16.28
C ASN A 103 35.56 -4.95 -16.70
N LYS A 104 34.33 -4.41 -16.83
CA LYS A 104 34.12 -2.99 -17.10
C LYS A 104 34.64 -2.10 -15.97
N ASP A 105 34.43 -2.50 -14.71
CA ASP A 105 34.95 -1.76 -13.56
C ASP A 105 36.48 -1.79 -13.49
N LEU A 106 37.09 -2.96 -13.73
CA LEU A 106 38.53 -3.13 -13.81
C LEU A 106 39.14 -2.30 -14.95
N ALA A 107 38.52 -2.31 -16.14
CA ALA A 107 38.95 -1.53 -17.30
C ALA A 107 39.04 -0.03 -16.99
N ARG A 108 38.07 0.51 -16.23
CA ARG A 108 38.11 1.91 -15.79
C ARG A 108 39.27 2.21 -14.84
N ARG A 109 39.70 1.24 -14.03
CA ARG A 109 40.75 1.43 -13.01
C ARG A 109 42.16 1.20 -13.55
N ALA A 110 42.33 0.33 -14.55
CA ALA A 110 43.64 -0.17 -14.94
C ALA A 110 44.50 0.82 -15.75
N GLN A 111 44.00 1.99 -16.14
CA GLN A 111 44.75 3.03 -16.89
C GLN A 111 45.60 2.51 -18.07
N GLY A 112 45.20 1.42 -18.73
CA GLY A 112 45.92 0.83 -19.86
C GLY A 112 46.82 -0.37 -19.54
N HIS A 113 46.83 -0.88 -18.31
CA HIS A 113 47.47 -2.17 -18.00
C HIS A 113 46.61 -3.37 -18.47
N ASP A 114 47.27 -4.47 -18.85
CA ASP A 114 46.61 -5.73 -19.16
C ASP A 114 45.83 -6.26 -17.95
N ILE A 115 44.54 -6.52 -18.16
CA ILE A 115 43.62 -6.92 -17.10
C ILE A 115 43.29 -8.39 -17.27
N SER A 116 43.62 -9.19 -16.27
CA SER A 116 43.14 -10.57 -16.18
C SER A 116 41.62 -10.61 -16.14
N SER A 117 41.01 -11.50 -16.94
CA SER A 117 39.56 -11.69 -16.96
C SER A 117 39.02 -12.05 -15.57
N SER A 118 37.90 -11.45 -15.18
CA SER A 118 37.22 -11.75 -13.92
C SER A 118 36.89 -13.24 -13.77
N ASN A 119 37.24 -13.82 -12.63
CA ASN A 119 36.88 -15.19 -12.23
C ASN A 119 35.64 -15.23 -11.33
N LEU A 120 34.96 -14.11 -11.09
CA LEU A 120 33.77 -14.05 -10.24
C LEU A 120 32.65 -14.94 -10.80
N THR A 121 31.91 -15.58 -9.90
CA THR A 121 30.73 -16.40 -10.21
C THR A 121 29.57 -16.04 -9.29
N ILE A 122 28.34 -16.20 -9.78
CA ILE A 122 27.15 -15.88 -8.97
C ILE A 122 27.05 -16.77 -7.73
N HIS A 123 27.47 -18.03 -7.83
CA HIS A 123 27.53 -18.96 -6.71
C HIS A 123 28.54 -18.50 -5.63
N HIS A 124 29.71 -17.96 -6.03
CA HIS A 124 30.66 -17.42 -5.07
C HIS A 124 30.10 -16.19 -4.34
N VAL A 125 29.38 -15.31 -5.04
CA VAL A 125 28.72 -14.15 -4.44
C VAL A 125 27.65 -14.57 -3.41
N ILE A 126 26.78 -15.50 -3.78
CA ILE A 126 25.66 -15.92 -2.93
C ILE A 126 26.15 -16.82 -1.78
N SER A 127 26.84 -17.91 -2.09
CA SER A 127 27.22 -18.92 -1.09
C SER A 127 28.48 -18.51 -0.31
N GLY A 128 29.43 -17.85 -0.98
CA GLY A 128 30.71 -17.45 -0.39
C GLY A 128 30.64 -16.12 0.36
N LEU A 129 30.11 -15.08 -0.29
CA LEU A 129 30.03 -13.74 0.29
C LEU A 129 28.71 -13.47 1.02
N ARG A 130 27.69 -14.32 0.84
CA ARG A 130 26.35 -14.17 1.46
C ARG A 130 25.67 -12.84 1.10
N LEU A 131 26.00 -12.28 -0.06
CA LEU A 131 25.40 -11.05 -0.55
C LEU A 131 24.10 -11.36 -1.32
N PRO A 132 23.01 -10.60 -1.10
CA PRO A 132 21.80 -10.73 -1.89
C PRO A 132 22.04 -10.27 -3.32
N VAL A 133 21.44 -10.99 -4.27
CA VAL A 133 21.47 -10.63 -5.70
C VAL A 133 20.10 -10.11 -6.10
N LYS A 134 20.05 -8.97 -6.78
CA LYS A 134 18.82 -8.36 -7.30
C LYS A 134 18.68 -8.64 -8.79
N VAL A 135 17.55 -9.17 -9.25
CA VAL A 135 17.30 -9.48 -10.66
C VAL A 135 15.98 -8.87 -11.08
N ARG A 136 15.96 -8.17 -12.21
CA ARG A 136 14.74 -7.75 -12.90
C ARG A 136 14.16 -8.94 -13.62
N ILE A 137 12.97 -9.33 -13.21
CA ILE A 137 12.20 -10.41 -13.79
C ILE A 137 10.95 -9.88 -14.48
N GLN A 138 10.45 -10.66 -15.42
CA GLN A 138 9.11 -10.54 -15.97
C GLN A 138 8.42 -11.89 -15.98
N ILE A 139 7.12 -11.90 -15.72
CA ILE A 139 6.30 -13.10 -15.66
C ILE A 139 4.92 -12.81 -16.23
N LYS A 140 4.40 -13.73 -17.05
CA LYS A 140 3.03 -13.64 -17.57
C LYS A 140 2.08 -14.12 -16.46
N LYS A 141 1.28 -13.20 -15.93
CA LYS A 141 0.26 -13.49 -14.93
C LYS A 141 -0.96 -14.10 -15.63
N PRO A 142 -1.43 -15.28 -15.20
CA PRO A 142 -2.69 -15.83 -15.69
C PRO A 142 -3.85 -14.92 -15.26
N HIS A 143 -4.76 -14.62 -16.19
CA HIS A 143 -5.90 -13.73 -15.95
C HIS A 143 -6.85 -14.26 -14.86
N LYS A 144 -6.89 -15.59 -14.66
CA LYS A 144 -7.77 -16.27 -13.70
C LYS A 144 -7.45 -15.97 -12.24
N TYR A 145 -6.26 -15.45 -11.93
CA TYR A 145 -5.84 -15.24 -10.55
C TYR A 145 -5.97 -13.77 -10.17
N PRO A 146 -6.97 -13.39 -9.35
CA PRO A 146 -7.09 -12.03 -8.88
C PRO A 146 -5.88 -11.68 -8.01
N SER A 147 -5.50 -10.41 -8.07
CA SER A 147 -4.58 -9.85 -7.10
C SER A 147 -5.27 -9.85 -5.73
N GLN A 148 -4.54 -10.18 -4.68
CA GLN A 148 -5.09 -10.16 -3.33
C GLN A 148 -4.40 -9.06 -2.55
N TYR A 149 -5.18 -8.14 -2.02
CA TYR A 149 -4.69 -7.06 -1.19
C TYR A 149 -5.19 -7.28 0.24
N LEU A 150 -4.29 -7.22 1.22
CA LEU A 150 -4.62 -7.22 2.65
C LEU A 150 -5.49 -8.41 3.14
N TRP A 151 -5.39 -9.58 2.52
CA TRP A 151 -6.11 -10.79 2.95
C TRP A 151 -5.16 -11.80 3.57
N GLY A 152 -5.12 -11.82 4.90
CA GLY A 152 -4.44 -12.83 5.72
C GLY A 152 -3.45 -12.25 6.72
N GLU A 153 -3.60 -12.62 8.00
CA GLU A 153 -2.72 -12.21 9.12
C GLU A 153 -1.25 -12.62 8.96
N SER A 154 -0.92 -13.53 8.02
CA SER A 154 0.39 -14.18 7.98
C SER A 154 1.21 -13.93 6.72
N SER A 155 0.60 -13.62 5.57
CA SER A 155 1.30 -13.63 4.28
C SER A 155 1.70 -12.25 3.78
N ALA A 156 0.83 -11.24 3.95
CA ALA A 156 1.08 -9.85 3.59
C ALA A 156 0.12 -8.92 4.36
N PRO A 157 0.28 -8.82 5.70
CA PRO A 157 -0.68 -8.09 6.55
C PRO A 157 -0.84 -6.61 6.17
N ASP A 158 0.18 -6.01 5.55
CA ASP A 158 0.21 -4.60 5.17
C ASP A 158 0.49 -4.39 3.66
N GLY A 159 0.20 -5.38 2.80
CA GLY A 159 0.68 -5.33 1.41
C GLY A 159 -0.20 -5.98 0.34
N LEU A 160 0.26 -5.79 -0.90
CA LEU A 160 -0.29 -6.40 -2.11
C LEU A 160 0.39 -7.75 -2.36
N CYS A 161 -0.41 -8.79 -2.56
CA CYS A 161 0.05 -10.10 -2.98
C CYS A 161 -0.39 -10.39 -4.43
N LEU A 162 0.57 -10.73 -5.28
CA LEU A 162 0.32 -11.17 -6.65
C LEU A 162 0.45 -12.68 -6.73
N TRP A 163 -0.68 -13.36 -6.84
CA TRP A 163 -0.73 -14.80 -7.13
C TRP A 163 -0.46 -15.03 -8.61
N ILE A 164 0.58 -15.82 -8.89
CA ILE A 164 0.93 -16.17 -10.27
C ILE A 164 0.60 -17.62 -10.57
N ASN A 165 1.01 -18.53 -9.68
CA ASN A 165 0.66 -19.94 -9.77
C ASN A 165 0.43 -20.51 -8.36
N PRO A 166 -0.82 -20.50 -7.87
CA PRO A 166 -1.16 -21.00 -6.53
C PRO A 166 -0.80 -22.48 -6.35
N GLN A 167 -0.97 -23.32 -7.38
CA GLN A 167 -0.66 -24.75 -7.32
C GLN A 167 0.82 -25.02 -7.05
N LYS A 168 1.70 -24.16 -7.58
CA LYS A 168 3.15 -24.22 -7.32
C LYS A 168 3.59 -23.43 -6.07
N GLY A 169 2.66 -22.77 -5.38
CA GLY A 169 2.98 -21.84 -4.28
C GLY A 169 3.77 -20.61 -4.75
N LEU A 170 3.61 -20.21 -6.00
CA LEU A 170 4.27 -19.03 -6.56
C LEU A 170 3.37 -17.81 -6.42
N TYR A 171 3.67 -17.00 -5.42
CA TYR A 171 3.05 -15.69 -5.20
C TYR A 171 4.12 -14.68 -4.77
N PHE A 172 3.87 -13.40 -5.02
CA PHE A 172 4.82 -12.33 -4.70
C PHE A 172 4.20 -11.30 -3.77
N HIS A 173 4.92 -10.95 -2.70
CA HIS A 173 4.64 -9.77 -1.92
C HIS A 173 5.22 -8.55 -2.65
N VAL A 174 4.36 -7.62 -3.04
CA VAL A 174 4.74 -6.38 -3.71
C VAL A 174 5.09 -5.34 -2.66
N MET A 175 6.38 -5.02 -2.55
CA MET A 175 6.89 -4.02 -1.61
C MET A 175 6.74 -2.59 -2.16
N THR A 176 7.05 -2.41 -3.45
CA THR A 176 6.89 -1.12 -4.13
C THR A 176 6.38 -1.34 -5.54
N MET A 177 5.61 -0.37 -6.04
CA MET A 177 5.09 -0.35 -7.41
C MET A 177 5.71 0.82 -8.17
N ASP A 178 5.88 0.63 -9.47
CA ASP A 178 6.15 1.70 -10.43
C ASP A 178 5.09 2.81 -10.32
N SER A 179 5.48 4.07 -10.46
CA SER A 179 4.62 5.23 -10.18
C SER A 179 3.39 5.28 -11.08
N LEU A 180 3.57 5.00 -12.38
CA LEU A 180 2.47 4.97 -13.34
C LEU A 180 1.53 3.80 -13.05
N THR A 181 2.09 2.61 -12.83
CA THR A 181 1.33 1.42 -12.43
C THR A 181 0.52 1.67 -11.16
N ARG A 182 1.13 2.30 -10.14
CA ARG A 182 0.47 2.65 -8.88
C ARG A 182 -0.68 3.62 -9.10
N ARG A 183 -0.49 4.67 -9.91
CA ARG A 183 -1.54 5.63 -10.25
C ARG A 183 -2.72 4.95 -10.95
N LEU A 184 -2.44 4.09 -11.93
CA LEU A 184 -3.45 3.29 -12.63
C LEU A 184 -4.09 2.21 -11.74
N SER A 185 -3.53 1.95 -10.56
CA SER A 185 -4.06 1.00 -9.57
C SER A 185 -4.78 1.68 -8.40
N ALA A 186 -4.86 3.02 -8.39
CA ALA A 186 -5.30 3.79 -7.22
C ALA A 186 -6.71 3.38 -6.76
N LEU A 187 -7.65 3.29 -7.69
CA LEU A 187 -9.04 2.94 -7.41
C LEU A 187 -9.17 1.51 -6.83
N CYS A 188 -8.48 0.55 -7.43
CA CYS A 188 -8.44 -0.82 -6.91
C CYS A 188 -7.84 -0.88 -5.50
N ILE A 189 -6.71 -0.22 -5.27
CA ILE A 189 -6.05 -0.18 -3.95
C ILE A 189 -6.96 0.46 -2.89
N GLU A 190 -7.66 1.54 -3.23
CA GLU A 190 -8.61 2.21 -2.34
C GLU A 190 -9.76 1.30 -1.93
N ARG A 191 -10.38 0.63 -2.92
CA ARG A 191 -11.46 -0.34 -2.70
C ARG A 191 -11.08 -1.47 -1.75
N TYR A 192 -9.90 -2.06 -1.97
CA TYR A 192 -9.41 -3.10 -1.06
C TYR A 192 -9.07 -2.55 0.33
N TRP A 193 -8.56 -1.32 0.44
CA TRP A 193 -8.34 -0.67 1.73
C TRP A 193 -9.65 -0.48 2.49
N ILE A 194 -10.72 -0.05 1.81
CA ILE A 194 -12.07 0.07 2.40
C ILE A 194 -12.55 -1.29 2.92
N ALA A 195 -12.48 -2.34 2.09
CA ALA A 195 -12.88 -3.69 2.50
C ALA A 195 -12.06 -4.21 3.69
N PHE A 196 -10.75 -3.92 3.73
CA PHE A 196 -9.88 -4.25 4.86
C PHE A 196 -10.27 -3.50 6.13
N GLU A 197 -10.48 -2.19 6.06
CA GLU A 197 -10.95 -1.42 7.21
C GLU A 197 -12.30 -1.93 7.70
N MET A 198 -13.24 -2.24 6.82
CA MET A 198 -14.52 -2.86 7.17
C MET A 198 -14.32 -4.18 7.93
N LEU A 199 -13.45 -5.07 7.46
CA LEU A 199 -13.12 -6.32 8.17
C LEU A 199 -12.52 -6.03 9.55
N GLY A 200 -11.62 -5.04 9.65
CA GLY A 200 -11.03 -4.60 10.91
C GLY A 200 -12.09 -4.11 11.91
N LEU A 201 -13.07 -3.33 11.43
CA LEU A 201 -14.19 -2.85 12.24
C LEU A 201 -15.09 -3.98 12.73
N VAL A 202 -15.37 -5.00 11.89
CA VAL A 202 -16.11 -6.19 12.32
C VAL A 202 -15.37 -6.93 13.42
N LYS A 203 -14.08 -7.23 13.22
CA LYS A 203 -13.26 -7.90 14.24
C LYS A 203 -13.18 -7.10 15.54
N ALA A 204 -13.06 -5.78 15.46
CA ALA A 204 -13.01 -4.92 16.63
C ALA A 204 -14.35 -4.90 17.38
N ALA A 205 -15.47 -4.82 16.65
CA ALA A 205 -16.82 -4.85 17.22
C ALA A 205 -17.12 -6.20 17.89
N GLU A 206 -16.77 -7.32 17.26
CA GLU A 206 -16.90 -8.67 17.83
C GLU A 206 -16.04 -8.86 19.08
N LYS A 207 -14.91 -8.14 19.19
CA LYS A 207 -14.08 -8.15 20.40
C LYS A 207 -14.69 -7.35 21.54
N GLN A 208 -15.44 -6.29 21.23
CA GLN A 208 -16.05 -5.40 22.23
C GLN A 208 -17.45 -5.85 22.66
N ASN A 209 -18.20 -6.52 21.79
CA ASN A 209 -19.54 -7.05 22.07
C ASN A 209 -19.49 -8.58 21.97
N LEU A 210 -19.82 -9.28 23.07
CA LEU A 210 -19.74 -10.74 23.27
C LEU A 210 -20.68 -11.59 22.38
N GLY A 211 -20.86 -11.22 21.11
CA GLY A 211 -21.61 -11.97 20.11
C GLY A 211 -21.25 -11.54 18.69
N SER A 212 -21.24 -12.49 17.76
CA SER A 212 -21.03 -12.18 16.33
C SER A 212 -22.23 -11.43 15.78
N ILE A 213 -21.99 -10.23 15.25
CA ILE A 213 -23.03 -9.40 14.63
C ILE A 213 -23.37 -10.00 13.27
N ALA A 214 -24.63 -10.26 12.98
CA ALA A 214 -25.00 -10.92 11.73
C ALA A 214 -24.72 -10.02 10.50
N PRO A 215 -24.33 -10.55 9.32
CA PRO A 215 -24.08 -9.74 8.13
C PRO A 215 -25.22 -8.81 7.71
N LYS A 216 -26.48 -9.19 8.01
CA LYS A 216 -27.68 -8.37 7.77
C LYS A 216 -27.76 -7.09 8.62
N GLU A 217 -27.11 -7.06 9.78
CA GLU A 217 -27.10 -5.92 10.71
C GLU A 217 -25.99 -4.92 10.38
N ARG A 218 -25.02 -5.31 9.53
CA ARG A 218 -23.84 -4.51 9.18
C ARG A 218 -24.15 -3.59 7.99
N THR A 219 -25.01 -2.61 8.22
CA THR A 219 -25.41 -1.59 7.24
C THR A 219 -24.29 -0.57 6.98
N PRO A 220 -24.35 0.23 5.90
CA PRO A 220 -23.40 1.32 5.66
C PRO A 220 -23.29 2.29 6.86
N SER A 221 -24.42 2.67 7.45
CA SER A 221 -24.48 3.51 8.65
C SER A 221 -23.78 2.84 9.84
N TRP A 222 -24.00 1.54 10.04
CA TRP A 222 -23.33 0.79 11.10
C TRP A 222 -21.80 0.82 10.94
N PHE A 223 -21.28 0.58 9.73
CA PHE A 223 -19.83 0.66 9.49
C PHE A 223 -19.27 2.07 9.69
N ALA A 224 -20.00 3.11 9.26
CA ALA A 224 -19.57 4.50 9.44
C ALA A 224 -19.53 4.89 10.94
N GLU A 225 -20.50 4.42 11.73
CA GLU A 225 -20.51 4.61 13.18
C GLU A 225 -19.37 3.86 13.87
N GLN A 226 -19.13 2.60 13.49
CA GLN A 226 -17.97 1.87 14.01
C GLN A 226 -16.68 2.59 13.64
N TYR A 227 -16.53 3.04 12.39
CA TYR A 227 -15.35 3.77 11.95
C TYR A 227 -15.10 5.02 12.80
N ALA A 228 -16.13 5.87 12.99
CA ALA A 228 -16.03 7.06 13.83
C ALA A 228 -15.67 6.70 15.28
N ARG A 229 -16.32 5.68 15.85
CA ARG A 229 -16.05 5.22 17.22
C ARG A 229 -14.61 4.71 17.41
N TYR A 230 -14.08 3.95 16.46
CA TYR A 230 -12.75 3.35 16.57
C TYR A 230 -11.61 4.30 16.22
N LYS A 231 -11.79 5.16 15.21
CA LYS A 231 -10.73 6.05 14.72
C LYS A 231 -10.75 7.41 15.41
N CYS A 232 -11.86 7.79 16.02
CA CYS A 232 -12.05 9.07 16.70
C CYS A 232 -12.59 8.90 18.14
N PRO A 233 -11.93 8.12 19.03
CA PRO A 233 -12.46 7.80 20.36
C PRO A 233 -12.54 8.99 21.35
N ALA A 234 -11.89 10.11 21.03
CA ALA A 234 -11.86 11.33 21.84
C ALA A 234 -12.33 12.57 21.06
N ALA A 235 -12.95 12.36 19.90
CA ALA A 235 -13.54 13.42 19.11
C ALA A 235 -14.73 14.04 19.84
N ASP A 236 -14.92 15.35 19.65
CA ASP A 236 -16.20 15.96 19.99
C ASP A 236 -17.32 15.42 19.06
N LYS A 237 -18.57 15.76 19.39
CA LYS A 237 -19.74 15.32 18.62
C LYS A 237 -19.63 15.71 17.13
N GLY A 238 -19.03 16.87 16.83
CA GLY A 238 -18.89 17.38 15.47
C GLY A 238 -17.88 16.58 14.64
N GLU A 239 -16.69 16.31 15.19
CA GLU A 239 -15.66 15.50 14.56
C GLU A 239 -16.14 14.06 14.31
N TYR A 240 -16.90 13.50 15.25
CA TYR A 240 -17.51 12.17 15.11
C TYR A 240 -18.50 12.11 13.94
N GLU A 241 -19.44 13.05 13.86
CA GLU A 241 -20.42 13.11 12.77
C GLU A 241 -19.76 13.40 11.42
N GLN A 242 -18.74 14.26 11.39
CA GLN A 242 -17.97 14.51 10.16
C GLN A 242 -17.24 13.25 9.68
N ALA A 243 -16.66 12.46 10.59
CA ALA A 243 -16.03 11.19 10.25
C ALA A 243 -17.04 10.19 9.68
N LYS A 244 -18.24 10.10 10.28
CA LYS A 244 -19.35 9.27 9.80
C LYS A 244 -19.78 9.68 8.39
N LYS A 245 -20.03 10.99 8.16
CA LYS A 245 -20.41 11.54 6.84
C LYS A 245 -19.36 11.27 5.77
N ASN A 246 -18.08 11.45 6.10
CA ASN A 246 -16.97 11.15 5.20
C ASN A 246 -16.94 9.67 4.80
N MET A 247 -17.13 8.75 5.76
CA MET A 247 -17.12 7.32 5.47
C MET A 247 -18.32 6.89 4.63
N LEU A 248 -19.52 7.45 4.89
CA LEU A 248 -20.71 7.21 4.06
C LEU A 248 -20.51 7.69 2.62
N LYS A 249 -19.85 8.84 2.42
CA LYS A 249 -19.48 9.32 1.09
C LYS A 249 -18.57 8.33 0.36
N VAL A 250 -17.53 7.83 1.04
CA VAL A 250 -16.64 6.80 0.50
C VAL A 250 -17.41 5.52 0.15
N PHE A 251 -18.34 5.07 1.01
CA PHE A 251 -19.18 3.91 0.68
C PHE A 251 -20.09 4.15 -0.52
N LYS A 252 -20.63 5.36 -0.70
CA LYS A 252 -21.42 5.73 -1.88
C LYS A 252 -20.57 5.66 -3.15
N GLU A 253 -19.36 6.22 -3.12
CA GLU A 253 -18.45 6.24 -4.28
C GLU A 253 -18.01 4.83 -4.73
N HIS A 254 -17.97 3.85 -3.82
CA HIS A 254 -17.51 2.48 -4.11
C HIS A 254 -18.60 1.41 -3.96
N ALA A 255 -19.86 1.79 -3.84
CA ALA A 255 -20.98 0.90 -3.53
C ALA A 255 -21.13 -0.25 -4.52
N ASP A 256 -21.08 0.02 -5.83
CA ASP A 256 -21.23 -0.99 -6.87
C ASP A 256 -20.16 -2.07 -6.77
N TRP A 257 -18.90 -1.67 -6.57
CA TRP A 257 -17.80 -2.60 -6.40
C TRP A 257 -17.95 -3.42 -5.11
N LEU A 258 -18.26 -2.77 -3.98
CA LEU A 258 -18.44 -3.43 -2.69
C LEU A 258 -19.55 -4.49 -2.76
N VAL A 259 -20.70 -4.15 -3.35
CA VAL A 259 -21.82 -5.09 -3.52
C VAL A 259 -21.44 -6.24 -4.44
N HIS A 260 -20.76 -5.95 -5.56
CA HIS A 260 -20.33 -6.98 -6.50
C HIS A 260 -19.29 -7.94 -5.87
N ASP A 261 -18.30 -7.42 -5.16
CA ASP A 261 -17.31 -8.20 -4.43
C ASP A 261 -17.97 -9.12 -3.38
N GLN A 262 -18.88 -8.58 -2.56
CA GLN A 262 -19.57 -9.37 -1.54
C GLN A 262 -20.55 -10.39 -2.09
N LYS A 263 -21.11 -10.18 -3.29
CA LYS A 263 -21.89 -11.22 -3.99
C LYS A 263 -21.03 -12.42 -4.39
N ARG A 264 -19.78 -12.17 -4.81
CA ARG A 264 -18.82 -13.22 -5.20
C ARG A 264 -18.26 -14.00 -4.01
N GLN A 265 -18.19 -13.38 -2.84
CA GLN A 265 -17.73 -14.05 -1.63
C GLN A 265 -18.87 -14.89 -1.02
N LEU A 266 -18.76 -16.22 -1.11
CA LEU A 266 -19.77 -17.15 -0.56
C LEU A 266 -19.61 -17.38 0.94
N ASN A 267 -18.38 -17.52 1.43
CA ASN A 267 -18.11 -18.00 2.80
C ASN A 267 -17.74 -16.89 3.81
N HIS A 268 -17.48 -15.67 3.35
CA HIS A 268 -16.91 -14.59 4.18
C HIS A 268 -17.56 -13.23 3.92
N ARG A 269 -18.90 -13.21 3.82
CA ARG A 269 -19.62 -11.95 3.62
C ARG A 269 -19.44 -11.02 4.82
N LEU A 270 -18.89 -9.85 4.56
CA LEU A 270 -18.80 -8.74 5.50
C LEU A 270 -20.18 -8.16 5.78
N PHE A 271 -21.09 -8.17 4.81
CA PHE A 271 -22.44 -7.63 4.92
C PHE A 271 -23.41 -8.32 3.94
N ASP A 272 -24.72 -8.05 4.09
CA ASP A 272 -25.73 -8.49 3.11
C ASP A 272 -25.75 -7.57 1.86
N PRO A 273 -25.42 -8.08 0.66
CA PRO A 273 -25.38 -7.26 -0.55
C PRO A 273 -26.73 -6.64 -0.95
N LYS A 274 -27.87 -7.26 -0.57
CA LYS A 274 -29.21 -6.73 -0.90
C LYS A 274 -29.51 -5.47 -0.10
N ILE A 275 -29.15 -5.46 1.18
CA ILE A 275 -29.36 -4.30 2.07
C ILE A 275 -28.53 -3.11 1.58
N TRP A 276 -27.26 -3.37 1.23
CA TRP A 276 -26.36 -2.34 0.70
C TRP A 276 -26.82 -1.80 -0.66
N LEU A 277 -27.26 -2.68 -1.56
CA LEU A 277 -27.81 -2.26 -2.85
C LEU A 277 -29.06 -1.39 -2.68
N ASN A 278 -29.96 -1.73 -1.76
CA ASN A 278 -31.15 -0.93 -1.47
C ASN A 278 -30.80 0.43 -0.86
N TRP A 279 -29.81 0.48 0.04
CA TRP A 279 -29.31 1.75 0.59
C TRP A 279 -28.74 2.65 -0.50
N PHE A 280 -27.92 2.08 -1.40
CA PHE A 280 -27.32 2.82 -2.50
C PHE A 280 -28.37 3.41 -3.44
N LYS A 281 -29.35 2.61 -3.87
CA LYS A 281 -30.46 3.06 -4.73
C LYS A 281 -31.23 4.27 -4.15
N ARG A 282 -31.48 4.30 -2.84
CA ARG A 282 -32.18 5.43 -2.19
C ARG A 282 -31.36 6.73 -2.19
N HIS A 283 -30.04 6.62 -2.12
CA HIS A 283 -29.14 7.79 -2.07
C HIS A 283 -28.63 8.25 -3.42
N ASP A 284 -28.74 7.41 -4.46
CA ASP A 284 -28.45 7.81 -5.82
C ASP A 284 -29.58 8.71 -6.37
N ILE A 285 -30.84 8.32 -6.15
CA ILE A 285 -32.03 9.08 -6.57
C ILE A 285 -32.05 10.51 -6.00
N ARG A 286 -31.49 10.73 -4.80
CA ARG A 286 -31.44 12.05 -4.16
C ARG A 286 -30.25 12.92 -4.58
N SER A 287 -29.21 12.34 -5.20
CA SER A 287 -28.00 13.12 -5.51
C SER A 287 -28.17 14.06 -6.70
N ASP A 288 -29.12 13.77 -7.59
CA ASP A 288 -29.44 14.63 -8.74
C ASP A 288 -30.49 15.70 -8.40
N SER A 289 -31.05 15.69 -7.18
CA SER A 289 -32.08 16.66 -6.74
C SER A 289 -31.60 17.71 -5.74
N ASP A 290 -30.32 17.72 -5.36
CA ASP A 290 -29.75 18.74 -4.44
C ASP A 290 -29.53 20.12 -5.12
N GLU A 291 -30.15 20.35 -6.28
CA GLU A 291 -30.36 21.69 -6.82
C GLU A 291 -31.71 22.21 -6.30
N LEU A 292 -31.67 22.84 -5.12
CA LEU A 292 -32.70 23.68 -4.49
C LEU A 292 -33.78 22.96 -3.65
N GLU A 293 -33.42 22.45 -2.47
CA GLU A 293 -34.34 22.61 -1.33
C GLU A 293 -33.93 23.86 -0.54
N PRO A 294 -34.81 24.89 -0.46
CA PRO A 294 -34.59 26.04 0.41
C PRO A 294 -34.38 25.54 1.83
N PHE A 295 -33.30 26.01 2.44
CA PHE A 295 -33.00 25.81 3.84
C PHE A 295 -34.13 26.48 4.65
N GLU A 296 -35.14 25.71 5.06
CA GLU A 296 -36.04 26.13 6.13
C GLU A 296 -35.22 26.04 7.42
N GLU A 297 -34.89 27.21 7.98
CA GLU A 297 -34.22 27.36 9.27
C GLU A 297 -35.18 26.84 10.35
N ASP A 298 -35.01 25.59 10.77
CA ASP A 298 -35.61 25.07 11.99
C ASP A 298 -34.90 25.74 13.18
N ASP A 299 -35.55 26.77 13.73
CA ASP A 299 -35.19 27.37 15.02
C ASP A 299 -35.43 26.34 16.15
N ASP A 300 -34.32 25.79 16.65
CA ASP A 300 -34.22 24.86 17.79
C ASP A 300 -34.62 25.58 19.08
N GLU A 301 -35.88 25.43 19.52
CA GLU A 301 -36.36 25.88 20.83
C GLU A 301 -35.66 25.07 21.94
N GLY A 302 -34.77 25.74 22.66
CA GLY A 302 -33.99 25.17 23.75
C GLY A 302 -34.85 24.65 24.91
N GLU A 303 -34.50 23.45 25.36
CA GLU A 303 -34.97 22.83 26.60
C GLU A 303 -34.67 23.75 27.81
N GLU A 304 -35.72 24.23 28.48
CA GLU A 304 -35.62 24.95 29.75
C GLU A 304 -35.25 23.99 30.88
N GLU A 305 -34.05 24.16 31.48
CA GLU A 305 -33.67 23.49 32.73
C GLU A 305 -34.49 24.04 33.91
N GLU A 306 -35.25 23.16 34.58
CA GLU A 306 -36.00 23.49 35.79
C GLU A 306 -35.07 23.89 36.96
N PRO A 307 -35.38 24.97 37.72
CA PRO A 307 -34.64 25.31 38.93
C PRO A 307 -35.04 24.41 40.10
N MET A 308 -34.12 23.54 40.54
CA MET A 308 -34.24 22.79 41.79
C MET A 308 -34.30 23.74 43.01
N GLN A 309 -35.43 23.66 43.73
CA GLN A 309 -35.65 24.29 45.03
C GLN A 309 -34.69 23.72 46.09
N VAL A 310 -34.02 24.62 46.81
CA VAL A 310 -33.15 24.28 47.95
C VAL A 310 -33.85 24.73 49.22
N ASP A 311 -34.60 23.80 49.85
CA ASP A 311 -35.05 23.97 51.23
C ASP A 311 -34.04 23.31 52.17
N GLY A 312 -33.46 24.13 53.04
CA GLY A 312 -32.60 23.67 54.12
C GLY A 312 -33.38 23.19 55.33
N ALA A 313 -32.81 22.24 56.08
CA ALA A 313 -32.52 22.35 57.52
C ALA A 313 -32.08 21.00 58.13
N SER A 314 -31.32 21.12 59.22
CA SER A 314 -31.11 20.14 60.31
C SER A 314 -29.97 19.14 60.11
N SER A 315 -28.77 19.41 60.63
CA SER A 315 -28.32 19.23 62.04
C SER A 315 -28.06 17.77 62.41
N SER A 316 -26.77 17.42 62.51
CA SER A 316 -26.08 16.80 63.66
C SER A 316 -24.78 16.19 63.14
N ASP A 317 -23.61 16.73 63.47
CA ASP A 317 -22.84 16.37 64.67
C ASP A 317 -22.35 14.91 64.61
N GLU A 318 -21.13 14.70 64.11
CA GLU A 318 -20.26 13.59 64.55
C GLU A 318 -18.80 13.88 64.16
N LEU A 319 -18.06 14.34 65.16
CA LEU A 319 -16.61 14.35 65.26
C LEU A 319 -16.08 12.91 65.23
N MET A 320 -15.26 12.56 64.24
CA MET A 320 -14.38 11.39 64.30
C MET A 320 -13.00 11.75 63.76
N ASP A 321 -12.04 11.75 64.68
CA ASP A 321 -10.60 11.81 64.48
C ASP A 321 -10.12 10.80 63.43
N TYR A 322 -9.25 11.25 62.53
CA TYR A 322 -8.28 10.37 61.87
C TYR A 322 -6.90 11.04 61.87
N GLU A 323 -6.12 10.66 62.89
CA GLU A 323 -4.67 10.75 62.87
C GLU A 323 -4.07 9.74 61.86
N ASP A 324 -2.97 10.17 61.24
CA ASP A 324 -1.83 9.39 60.75
C ASP A 324 -2.05 8.07 59.98
N ILE A 325 -1.80 8.13 58.66
CA ILE A 325 -1.33 6.96 57.89
C ILE A 325 -0.12 7.35 57.01
N PRO A 326 0.95 6.52 56.98
CA PRO A 326 2.31 6.98 56.73
C PRO A 326 2.78 6.89 55.26
N ALA A 327 3.86 7.63 55.00
CA ALA A 327 4.66 7.62 53.79
C ALA A 327 4.98 6.19 53.31
N SER A 328 4.56 5.89 52.08
CA SER A 328 4.86 4.64 51.41
C SER A 328 6.34 4.57 51.04
N ARG A 329 7.03 3.61 51.66
CA ARG A 329 8.41 3.21 51.40
C ARG A 329 8.61 2.76 49.94
N SER A 330 9.37 3.54 49.19
CA SER A 330 10.04 3.10 47.97
C SER A 330 11.02 1.97 48.30
N ARG A 331 10.73 0.76 47.80
CA ARG A 331 11.63 -0.39 47.87
C ARG A 331 12.76 -0.21 46.85
N SER A 332 13.90 0.28 47.33
CA SER A 332 15.18 0.19 46.64
C SER A 332 15.59 -1.29 46.55
N ARG A 333 15.59 -1.84 45.33
CA ARG A 333 16.16 -3.16 45.03
C ARG A 333 17.62 -2.96 44.62
N THR A 334 18.51 -2.99 45.61
CA THR A 334 19.95 -3.15 45.43
C THR A 334 20.24 -4.59 44.99
N GLN A 335 20.68 -4.76 43.74
CA GLN A 335 21.39 -5.97 43.33
C GLN A 335 22.89 -5.66 43.27
N ASN A 336 23.62 -6.39 44.11
CA ASN A 336 25.06 -6.58 44.10
C ASN A 336 25.57 -6.86 42.68
N SER A 337 26.50 -6.03 42.20
CA SER A 337 27.52 -6.49 41.26
C SER A 337 28.88 -6.16 41.86
N ARG A 338 29.63 -7.22 42.12
CA ARG A 338 30.97 -7.21 42.69
C ARG A 338 31.95 -6.57 41.73
N ASP A 339 32.87 -5.82 42.33
CA ASP A 339 34.18 -5.47 41.80
C ASP A 339 34.87 -6.66 41.13
N ASN A 340 35.42 -6.42 39.94
CA ASN A 340 36.66 -7.02 39.48
C ASN A 340 37.18 -6.24 38.28
N SER A 341 38.00 -5.23 38.57
CA SER A 341 39.00 -4.71 37.63
C SER A 341 40.13 -5.72 37.48
N PRO A 342 40.74 -5.82 36.28
CA PRO A 342 42.17 -6.04 36.23
C PRO A 342 42.88 -4.96 35.40
N ALA A 343 43.95 -4.44 35.99
CA ALA A 343 45.00 -3.66 35.35
C ALA A 343 45.98 -4.59 34.59
N PRO A 344 46.91 -4.03 33.79
CA PRO A 344 47.53 -4.71 32.66
C PRO A 344 48.73 -5.56 33.07
N VAL A 345 48.95 -6.67 32.36
CA VAL A 345 50.17 -7.49 32.48
C VAL A 345 50.84 -7.56 31.11
N GLU A 346 52.00 -6.91 31.04
CA GLU A 346 53.05 -7.19 30.08
C GLU A 346 53.45 -8.66 30.18
N ASN A 347 53.46 -9.41 29.07
CA ASN A 347 54.60 -10.29 28.84
C ASN A 347 54.75 -10.75 27.40
N ALA A 348 56.03 -10.86 27.05
CA ALA A 348 56.58 -11.25 25.77
C ALA A 348 56.32 -12.73 25.43
N GLY A 349 56.44 -13.05 24.14
CA GLY A 349 57.08 -14.30 23.73
C GLY A 349 56.29 -15.22 22.81
N ARG A 350 56.84 -15.33 21.58
CA ARG A 350 56.97 -16.55 20.76
C ARG A 350 55.76 -17.03 19.95
N SER A 351 55.87 -16.76 18.65
CA SER A 351 55.29 -17.52 17.54
C SER A 351 55.61 -19.01 17.60
N PRO A 352 54.66 -19.89 17.24
CA PRO A 352 54.96 -21.23 16.75
C PRO A 352 55.01 -21.23 15.22
N GLN A 353 56.14 -21.66 14.67
CA GLN A 353 56.30 -22.03 13.27
C GLN A 353 55.49 -23.30 12.93
N PRO A 354 55.01 -23.46 11.69
CA PRO A 354 54.62 -24.76 11.16
C PRO A 354 55.86 -25.59 10.73
N PRO A 355 55.79 -26.93 10.84
CA PRO A 355 56.93 -27.82 10.56
C PRO A 355 57.26 -27.92 9.05
N PRO A 356 58.54 -28.18 8.69
CA PRO A 356 58.96 -28.42 7.31
C PRO A 356 58.97 -29.91 6.96
N GLY A 357 58.61 -30.24 5.73
CA GLY A 357 58.80 -31.56 5.11
C GLY A 357 57.64 -31.88 4.15
N ARG A 358 57.84 -32.36 2.93
CA ARG A 358 59.01 -32.94 2.26
C ARG A 358 58.93 -32.67 0.76
N SER A 359 60.09 -32.42 0.18
CA SER A 359 60.37 -32.56 -1.25
C SER A 359 60.05 -33.97 -1.76
N ALA A 360 59.44 -34.06 -2.93
CA ALA A 360 59.68 -35.15 -3.88
C ALA A 360 59.73 -34.55 -5.28
N SER A 361 60.95 -34.51 -5.79
CA SER A 361 61.39 -34.14 -7.12
C SER A 361 61.03 -35.19 -8.18
N HIS A 362 60.84 -34.69 -9.41
CA HIS A 362 61.23 -35.31 -10.68
C HIS A 362 60.59 -36.65 -11.08
N PHE A 363 59.76 -36.61 -12.13
CA PHE A 363 59.97 -37.53 -13.26
C PHE A 363 59.60 -36.85 -14.59
N LEU A 364 60.61 -36.75 -15.45
CA LEU A 364 60.52 -36.31 -16.85
C LEU A 364 59.99 -37.48 -17.69
N GLY A 365 59.10 -37.17 -18.63
CA GLY A 365 58.62 -38.10 -19.64
C GLY A 365 58.20 -37.37 -20.92
N GLN A 366 59.19 -36.98 -21.72
CA GLN A 366 59.02 -36.56 -23.12
C GLN A 366 58.66 -37.76 -24.03
N LYS A 367 58.15 -37.41 -25.22
CA LYS A 367 57.86 -38.20 -26.45
C LYS A 367 56.41 -38.66 -26.54
N ARG A 368 55.71 -38.51 -27.67
CA ARG A 368 56.15 -38.40 -29.07
C ARG A 368 55.01 -37.80 -29.92
N ARG A 369 55.41 -37.23 -31.06
CA ARG A 369 54.58 -36.72 -32.16
C ARG A 369 53.77 -37.85 -32.78
N HIS A 370 52.62 -37.52 -33.35
CA HIS A 370 52.27 -37.92 -34.72
C HIS A 370 51.33 -36.88 -35.32
N ASP A 371 51.87 -36.21 -36.34
CA ASP A 371 51.11 -35.55 -37.39
C ASP A 371 50.27 -36.59 -38.14
N SER A 372 49.09 -36.19 -38.63
CA SER A 372 48.59 -36.57 -39.95
C SER A 372 47.50 -35.59 -40.38
N SER A 373 47.87 -34.82 -41.39
CA SER A 373 47.09 -33.94 -42.22
C SER A 373 46.22 -34.69 -43.24
N SER A 374 45.40 -33.90 -43.93
CA SER A 374 44.88 -34.05 -45.31
C SER A 374 43.35 -34.24 -45.31
N ALA A 375 42.57 -33.22 -45.68
CA ALA A 375 42.23 -32.80 -47.06
C ALA A 375 41.24 -33.80 -47.69
N GLU A 376 40.21 -33.46 -48.44
CA GLU A 376 39.68 -32.25 -49.07
C GLU A 376 38.34 -32.69 -49.70
N SER A 377 37.55 -31.73 -50.21
CA SER A 377 36.61 -31.93 -51.34
C SER A 377 35.24 -32.56 -51.00
N SER A 378 34.07 -32.19 -51.53
CA SER A 378 33.56 -31.08 -52.37
C SER A 378 32.06 -31.38 -52.59
N ARG A 379 31.24 -30.33 -52.77
CA ARG A 379 29.96 -30.27 -53.55
C ARG A 379 28.73 -31.06 -53.07
N GLY A 380 27.61 -30.34 -52.84
CA GLY A 380 26.22 -30.86 -52.74
C GLY A 380 25.57 -31.13 -54.11
N PRO A 381 24.24 -30.99 -54.31
CA PRO A 381 23.08 -30.95 -53.39
C PRO A 381 21.89 -31.90 -53.76
N SER A 382 20.90 -32.01 -52.84
CA SER A 382 19.46 -32.35 -53.04
C SER A 382 19.05 -33.78 -53.50
N PRO A 383 17.75 -34.14 -53.53
CA PRO A 383 16.83 -34.45 -52.41
C PRO A 383 16.09 -35.80 -52.57
N GLN A 384 15.18 -36.12 -51.63
CA GLN A 384 14.14 -37.19 -51.65
C GLN A 384 14.58 -38.58 -51.17
N ASP A 385 14.01 -39.05 -50.06
CA ASP A 385 12.90 -40.03 -50.01
C ASP A 385 12.80 -40.66 -48.61
N GLU A 386 11.57 -40.72 -48.10
CA GLU A 386 11.21 -41.57 -46.96
C GLU A 386 11.41 -43.05 -47.31
N PRO A 387 11.63 -43.91 -46.30
CA PRO A 387 10.49 -44.76 -45.95
C PRO A 387 10.36 -45.07 -44.44
N ALA A 388 9.11 -45.33 -44.08
CA ALA A 388 8.68 -46.01 -42.87
C ALA A 388 9.34 -47.39 -42.71
N VAL A 389 9.63 -47.80 -41.46
CA VAL A 389 9.32 -49.14 -40.91
C VAL A 389 9.59 -49.21 -39.40
N ASP A 390 8.62 -49.85 -38.74
CA ASP A 390 8.68 -50.79 -37.63
C ASP A 390 9.34 -50.49 -36.28
N ALA A 391 8.43 -50.45 -35.30
CA ALA A 391 8.48 -51.06 -33.98
C ALA A 391 9.61 -52.07 -33.72
N MET A 392 10.45 -51.75 -32.73
CA MET A 392 11.09 -52.76 -31.90
C MET A 392 11.02 -52.38 -30.42
N HIS A 393 10.37 -53.26 -29.67
CA HIS A 393 10.55 -53.51 -28.24
C HIS A 393 12.05 -53.70 -27.92
N PRO A 394 12.47 -53.36 -26.70
CA PRO A 394 13.26 -54.34 -25.97
C PRO A 394 12.77 -54.56 -24.54
N GLN A 395 12.83 -55.84 -24.22
CA GLN A 395 12.66 -56.49 -22.94
C GLN A 395 13.76 -56.10 -21.93
N ASP A 396 13.35 -56.13 -20.67
CA ASP A 396 14.00 -56.75 -19.51
C ASP A 396 15.52 -56.50 -19.33
N ASP A 397 15.84 -55.67 -18.34
CA ASP A 397 17.11 -55.78 -17.62
C ASP A 397 16.85 -55.56 -16.11
N ASP A 398 16.86 -56.69 -15.43
CA ASP A 398 16.73 -56.92 -14.00
C ASP A 398 18.03 -56.53 -13.30
N GLY A 399 17.95 -55.44 -12.52
CA GLY A 399 19.06 -54.91 -11.74
C GLY A 399 18.66 -54.64 -10.30
N GLU A 400 18.75 -55.68 -9.47
CA GLU A 400 18.72 -55.61 -8.00
C GLU A 400 19.72 -54.57 -7.47
N SER A 401 19.26 -53.56 -6.70
CA SER A 401 20.12 -52.99 -5.67
C SER A 401 19.38 -52.16 -4.61
N SER A 402 19.58 -52.62 -3.37
CA SER A 402 19.58 -51.87 -2.11
C SER A 402 18.27 -51.24 -1.65
N GLY A 403 17.61 -51.97 -0.75
CA GLY A 403 16.67 -51.41 0.20
C GLY A 403 17.34 -50.42 1.15
N LEU A 404 16.63 -49.33 1.40
CA LEU A 404 16.70 -48.58 2.65
C LEU A 404 15.27 -48.45 3.15
N GLU A 405 15.05 -49.03 4.32
CA GLU A 405 13.80 -49.08 5.06
C GLU A 405 13.27 -47.66 5.29
N TYR A 406 12.07 -47.40 4.78
CA TYR A 406 11.26 -46.25 5.17
C TYR A 406 10.70 -46.53 6.57
N VAL A 407 11.12 -45.74 7.54
CA VAL A 407 10.49 -45.71 8.86
C VAL A 407 9.23 -44.86 8.74
N ASP A 408 8.09 -45.55 8.87
CA ASP A 408 6.78 -44.97 9.15
C ASP A 408 6.83 -44.14 10.44
N ASN A 409 6.42 -42.87 10.36
CA ASN A 409 5.52 -42.32 11.39
C ASN A 409 4.74 -41.10 10.85
N PRO A 410 3.41 -41.20 10.71
CA PRO A 410 2.54 -40.08 10.42
C PRO A 410 2.17 -39.38 11.72
N ARG A 411 2.36 -38.06 11.78
CA ARG A 411 1.64 -37.22 12.74
C ARG A 411 0.98 -36.08 12.01
N ASP A 412 -0.34 -36.12 12.11
CA ASP A 412 -1.33 -35.16 11.64
C ASP A 412 -0.90 -33.71 11.89
N LEU A 413 -0.64 -33.00 10.80
CA LEU A 413 -0.88 -31.58 10.72
C LEU A 413 -1.98 -31.40 9.68
N ALA A 414 -3.21 -31.35 10.17
CA ALA A 414 -4.36 -30.94 9.38
C ALA A 414 -4.05 -29.56 8.77
N GLU A 415 -3.78 -29.55 7.47
CA GLU A 415 -3.76 -28.33 6.67
C GLU A 415 -5.18 -27.75 6.64
N PRO A 416 -5.35 -26.44 6.89
CA PRO A 416 -6.68 -25.86 6.92
C PRO A 416 -7.23 -25.71 5.50
N ALA A 417 -8.45 -26.23 5.30
CA ALA A 417 -9.18 -26.38 4.04
C ALA A 417 -9.62 -25.06 3.37
N TYR A 418 -8.72 -24.09 3.19
CA TYR A 418 -9.08 -22.73 2.78
C TYR A 418 -9.22 -22.49 1.28
N TYR A 419 -8.82 -23.38 0.37
CA TYR A 419 -9.12 -23.22 -1.07
C TYR A 419 -9.20 -24.56 -1.81
N ARG A 420 -10.37 -25.21 -1.74
CA ARG A 420 -10.81 -26.16 -2.78
C ARG A 420 -11.88 -25.47 -3.61
N MET A 421 -11.44 -24.75 -4.65
CA MET A 421 -12.36 -24.31 -5.72
C MET A 421 -12.77 -25.58 -6.47
N SER A 422 -13.95 -26.11 -6.17
CA SER A 422 -14.58 -27.15 -7.00
C SER A 422 -14.86 -26.55 -8.36
N SER A 423 -14.12 -26.97 -9.37
CA SER A 423 -14.43 -26.75 -10.78
C SER A 423 -15.09 -28.02 -11.30
N GLU A 424 -16.36 -28.22 -10.98
CA GLU A 424 -17.21 -29.22 -11.61
C GLU A 424 -18.59 -28.58 -11.82
N ASP A 425 -19.15 -28.92 -12.98
CA ASP A 425 -20.22 -28.24 -13.69
C ASP A 425 -21.55 -28.24 -12.93
N ASP A 426 -22.19 -27.08 -12.84
CA ASP A 426 -23.63 -26.92 -12.52
C ASP A 426 -24.14 -25.72 -13.34
N GLU A 427 -24.45 -25.98 -14.62
CA GLU A 427 -25.34 -25.14 -15.41
C GLU A 427 -26.79 -25.52 -15.05
N ASP A 428 -27.38 -24.87 -14.04
CA ASP A 428 -28.81 -24.96 -13.77
C ASP A 428 -29.42 -23.55 -13.61
N GLU A 429 -30.04 -23.11 -14.71
CA GLU A 429 -31.43 -22.63 -14.77
C GLU A 429 -31.98 -21.94 -13.52
N PHE A 430 -31.96 -20.59 -13.49
CA PHE A 430 -32.84 -19.80 -12.63
C PHE A 430 -33.86 -19.05 -13.48
N GLU A 431 -35.05 -19.63 -13.56
CA GLU A 431 -36.27 -19.05 -14.08
C GLU A 431 -36.72 -17.80 -13.30
N ASN A 432 -37.42 -16.94 -14.04
CA ASN A 432 -38.03 -15.68 -13.65
C ASN A 432 -38.89 -15.78 -12.38
N TYR A 433 -38.56 -14.98 -11.36
CA TYR A 433 -39.50 -14.57 -10.33
C TYR A 433 -39.88 -13.10 -10.53
N VAL A 434 -41.04 -12.90 -11.16
CA VAL A 434 -41.83 -11.66 -11.10
C VAL A 434 -42.54 -11.67 -9.75
N PHE A 435 -42.41 -10.61 -8.96
CA PHE A 435 -43.25 -10.40 -7.78
C PHE A 435 -43.82 -8.98 -7.80
N ASP A 436 -45.14 -8.96 -7.67
CA ASP A 436 -46.03 -7.81 -7.80
C ASP A 436 -45.81 -6.74 -6.72
N GLU A 437 -45.91 -5.49 -7.18
CA GLU A 437 -46.20 -4.29 -6.39
C GLU A 437 -47.63 -4.35 -5.85
N ALA A 438 -47.81 -4.08 -4.56
CA ALA A 438 -48.90 -3.26 -4.03
C ALA A 438 -48.76 -3.08 -2.50
N LEU A 439 -49.32 -1.97 -2.02
CA LEU A 439 -49.73 -1.64 -0.65
C LEU A 439 -48.88 -0.58 0.08
N SER A 440 -49.19 0.69 -0.22
CA SER A 440 -49.29 1.79 0.78
C SER A 440 -50.66 1.69 1.49
N PRO A 441 -50.78 2.05 2.77
CA PRO A 441 -51.38 3.35 3.20
C PRO A 441 -50.76 3.87 4.53
N ASP A 442 -51.06 5.01 5.15
CA ASP A 442 -51.87 6.22 4.93
C ASP A 442 -51.33 7.28 5.93
N GLU A 443 -51.52 8.56 5.61
CA GLU A 443 -51.25 9.75 6.41
C GLU A 443 -52.32 9.96 7.50
N GLU A 444 -51.94 10.52 8.66
CA GLU A 444 -52.88 11.23 9.55
C GLU A 444 -52.20 12.46 10.17
N ASP A 445 -52.70 13.65 9.78
CA ASP A 445 -52.49 14.96 10.42
C ASP A 445 -53.34 15.11 11.69
N PRO A 446 -52.89 15.92 12.67
CA PRO A 446 -53.83 16.68 13.49
C PRO A 446 -53.31 18.13 13.81
N PRO A 447 -54.07 19.00 14.51
CA PRO A 447 -54.68 20.18 13.89
C PRO A 447 -54.25 21.52 14.51
N ASP A 448 -54.70 22.60 13.85
CA ASP A 448 -54.61 24.01 14.24
C ASP A 448 -54.94 24.31 15.71
N SER A 449 -54.20 25.26 16.30
CA SER A 449 -54.67 26.04 17.45
C SER A 449 -54.19 27.49 17.39
N ASP A 450 -55.17 28.37 17.15
CA ASP A 450 -55.16 29.81 17.45
C ASP A 450 -54.78 30.10 18.91
N THR A 451 -54.02 31.18 19.16
CA THR A 451 -54.36 32.28 20.13
C THR A 451 -53.34 33.43 20.15
N SER A 452 -53.80 34.62 19.72
CA SER A 452 -53.66 36.00 20.27
C SER A 452 -52.41 36.52 21.02
N ASP A 453 -51.90 37.65 20.50
CA ASP A 453 -51.57 38.96 21.15
C ASP A 453 -50.88 39.02 22.53
N ASP A 454 -49.66 39.59 22.61
CA ASP A 454 -49.35 40.92 23.20
C ASP A 454 -47.82 41.24 23.24
N ASP A 455 -47.52 42.52 22.96
CA ASP A 455 -46.24 43.29 22.87
C ASP A 455 -45.59 43.59 24.26
N PRO A 456 -44.49 44.38 24.46
CA PRO A 456 -43.18 44.61 23.81
C PRO A 456 -41.96 44.33 24.75
N GLY A 457 -40.74 44.19 24.22
CA GLY A 457 -39.54 44.14 25.08
C GLY A 457 -38.18 44.30 24.39
N VAL A 458 -37.80 45.54 24.05
CA VAL A 458 -36.48 45.90 23.51
C VAL A 458 -35.40 45.77 24.58
N HIS A 459 -34.39 44.90 24.37
CA HIS A 459 -33.10 44.97 25.07
C HIS A 459 -31.91 44.93 24.09
N PRO A 460 -30.84 45.71 24.35
CA PRO A 460 -29.78 45.97 23.38
C PRO A 460 -28.68 44.90 23.42
N GLY A 461 -28.34 44.38 22.24
CA GLY A 461 -27.32 43.36 22.04
C GLY A 461 -25.90 43.78 22.44
N VAL A 462 -25.21 42.86 23.11
CA VAL A 462 -23.77 42.93 23.35
C VAL A 462 -23.08 42.14 22.23
N PRO A 463 -22.14 42.74 21.46
CA PRO A 463 -21.50 42.07 20.35
C PRO A 463 -20.53 40.99 20.84
N VAL A 464 -20.86 39.72 20.55
CA VAL A 464 -19.94 38.58 20.69
C VAL A 464 -18.91 38.69 19.56
N TYR A 465 -17.68 39.04 19.91
CA TYR A 465 -16.55 39.08 18.98
C TYR A 465 -16.01 37.65 18.79
N GLU A 466 -16.55 36.92 17.81
CA GLU A 466 -15.90 35.71 17.32
C GLU A 466 -14.64 36.11 16.52
N PRO A 467 -13.44 35.65 16.91
CA PRO A 467 -12.25 35.89 16.10
C PRO A 467 -12.40 35.16 14.76
N SER A 468 -12.63 35.92 13.69
CA SER A 468 -12.80 35.40 12.33
C SER A 468 -11.58 34.56 11.92
N ARG A 469 -11.70 33.23 12.00
CA ARG A 469 -10.74 32.31 11.40
C ARG A 469 -10.80 32.50 9.89
N GLN A 470 -9.73 33.03 9.30
CA GLN A 470 -9.65 33.16 7.84
C GLN A 470 -9.66 31.76 7.23
N SER A 471 -10.79 31.38 6.63
CA SER A 471 -10.92 30.10 5.93
C SER A 471 -10.13 30.14 4.62
N THR A 472 -9.53 29.01 4.25
CA THR A 472 -8.87 28.86 2.94
C THR A 472 -9.93 28.96 1.85
N GLU A 473 -9.66 29.75 0.81
CA GLU A 473 -10.59 29.92 -0.31
C GLU A 473 -10.92 28.54 -0.93
N PRO A 474 -12.20 28.21 -1.19
CA PRO A 474 -12.60 26.88 -1.70
C PRO A 474 -11.87 26.48 -2.99
N SER A 475 -11.56 27.45 -3.85
CA SER A 475 -10.81 27.23 -5.10
C SER A 475 -9.38 26.76 -4.84
N VAL A 476 -8.71 27.31 -3.83
CA VAL A 476 -7.38 26.91 -3.39
C VAL A 476 -7.45 25.53 -2.74
N ALA A 477 -8.42 25.31 -1.86
CA ALA A 477 -8.60 24.04 -1.16
C ALA A 477 -8.82 22.87 -2.14
N ALA A 478 -9.61 23.08 -3.20
CA ALA A 478 -9.86 22.08 -4.25
C ALA A 478 -8.62 21.76 -5.09
N ALA A 479 -7.68 22.71 -5.24
CA ALA A 479 -6.46 22.53 -6.02
C ALA A 479 -5.34 21.81 -5.25
N VAL A 480 -5.40 21.78 -3.91
CA VAL A 480 -4.40 21.06 -3.10
C VAL A 480 -4.59 19.54 -3.30
N PRO A 481 -3.57 18.80 -3.77
CA PRO A 481 -3.66 17.36 -3.87
C PRO A 481 -4.05 16.75 -2.52
N TYR A 482 -5.12 15.96 -2.48
CA TYR A 482 -5.67 15.38 -1.25
C TYR A 482 -4.63 14.59 -0.42
N VAL A 483 -3.59 14.04 -1.06
CA VAL A 483 -2.49 13.37 -0.35
C VAL A 483 -1.65 14.31 0.53
N LEU A 484 -1.63 15.60 0.22
CA LEU A 484 -0.90 16.64 0.97
C LEU A 484 -1.71 17.19 2.15
N THR A 485 -3.03 16.96 2.21
CA THR A 485 -3.87 17.36 3.34
C THR A 485 -3.81 16.37 4.50
N LYS A 486 -3.25 15.17 4.26
CA LYS A 486 -3.06 14.14 5.29
C LYS A 486 -1.70 14.31 5.99
N PRO A 487 -1.63 14.07 7.31
CA PRO A 487 -0.35 13.95 8.01
C PRO A 487 0.55 12.92 7.32
N PRO A 488 1.86 13.18 7.17
CA PRO A 488 2.79 12.21 6.61
C PRO A 488 2.75 10.90 7.41
N ARG A 489 2.77 9.76 6.73
CA ARG A 489 2.93 8.48 7.44
C ARG A 489 4.38 8.32 7.88
N ILE A 490 4.61 8.05 9.17
CA ILE A 490 5.92 7.68 9.68
C ILE A 490 6.41 6.43 8.91
N PRO A 491 7.63 6.42 8.39
CA PRO A 491 8.13 5.29 7.61
C PRO A 491 8.23 4.03 8.48
N LEU A 492 7.91 2.90 7.85
CA LEU A 492 8.03 1.56 8.44
C LEU A 492 9.49 1.22 8.82
N PRO A 493 9.75 0.10 9.53
CA PRO A 493 11.10 -0.31 9.90
C PRO A 493 12.04 -0.29 8.68
N GLY A 494 13.05 0.58 8.71
CA GLY A 494 13.92 0.89 7.56
C GLY A 494 14.06 2.38 7.27
N GLY A 495 13.18 3.23 7.82
CA GLY A 495 13.37 4.69 7.81
C GLY A 495 13.20 5.36 6.44
N GLN A 496 12.74 4.62 5.43
CA GLN A 496 12.51 5.13 4.08
C GLN A 496 11.07 5.59 3.90
N TRP A 497 10.90 6.84 3.51
CA TRP A 497 9.64 7.47 3.16
C TRP A 497 9.64 7.88 1.70
N TYR A 498 8.49 7.73 1.03
CA TYR A 498 8.30 8.10 -0.36
C TYR A 498 7.17 9.12 -0.43
N CYS A 499 7.36 10.18 -1.21
CA CYS A 499 6.32 11.17 -1.40
C CYS A 499 5.05 10.51 -2.01
N PRO A 500 3.86 10.73 -1.43
CA PRO A 500 2.62 10.14 -1.95
C PRO A 500 2.10 10.85 -3.20
N VAL A 501 2.66 11.99 -3.60
CA VAL A 501 2.31 12.69 -4.83
C VAL A 501 2.78 11.87 -6.02
N SER A 502 1.84 11.41 -6.86
CA SER A 502 2.12 10.45 -7.95
C SER A 502 3.17 10.90 -8.98
N THR A 503 3.36 12.22 -9.13
CA THR A 503 4.35 12.83 -10.04
C THR A 503 5.68 13.14 -9.35
N CYS A 504 5.82 12.82 -8.07
CA CYS A 504 7.02 13.08 -7.29
C CYS A 504 7.78 11.77 -7.05
N ASP A 505 9.06 11.77 -7.41
CA ASP A 505 10.00 10.68 -7.14
C ASP A 505 10.83 10.92 -5.87
N HIS A 506 10.50 11.97 -5.10
CA HIS A 506 11.23 12.30 -3.88
C HIS A 506 11.14 11.18 -2.85
N GLN A 507 12.31 10.73 -2.43
CA GLN A 507 12.52 9.71 -1.41
C GLN A 507 13.36 10.30 -0.27
N LEU A 508 12.93 10.03 0.96
CA LEU A 508 13.64 10.40 2.17
C LEU A 508 14.11 9.13 2.88
N ASP A 509 15.41 9.00 3.13
CA ASP A 509 15.97 7.93 3.97
C ASP A 509 16.48 8.55 5.26
N MET A 510 15.80 8.29 6.37
CA MET A 510 16.13 8.84 7.68
C MET A 510 17.46 8.32 8.23
N HIS A 511 17.95 7.17 7.77
CA HIS A 511 19.27 6.66 8.14
C HIS A 511 20.39 7.25 7.28
N ASN A 512 20.06 7.79 6.11
CA ASN A 512 21.01 8.36 5.17
C ASN A 512 20.52 9.71 4.64
N LEU A 513 20.32 10.67 5.57
CA LEU A 513 19.78 11.98 5.25
C LEU A 513 20.79 12.78 4.40
N PRO A 514 20.49 13.13 3.13
CA PRO A 514 21.42 13.86 2.27
C PRO A 514 21.73 15.25 2.85
N GLU A 515 23.02 15.61 2.89
CA GLU A 515 23.48 16.83 3.56
C GLU A 515 23.05 18.12 2.87
N ASP A 516 23.00 18.08 1.54
CA ASP A 516 22.73 19.25 0.71
C ASP A 516 21.26 19.34 0.27
N HIS A 517 20.37 18.49 0.80
CA HIS A 517 19.00 18.47 0.33
C HIS A 517 18.19 19.65 0.91
N PRO A 518 17.49 20.46 0.09
CA PRO A 518 16.80 21.66 0.54
C PRO A 518 15.84 21.46 1.71
N THR A 519 15.11 20.35 1.71
CA THR A 519 14.13 20.01 2.76
C THR A 519 14.76 19.66 4.10
N VAL A 520 16.04 19.25 4.10
CA VAL A 520 16.80 18.92 5.32
C VAL A 520 17.25 20.19 6.06
N PHE A 521 17.22 21.36 5.41
CA PHE A 521 17.45 22.64 6.09
C PHE A 521 16.26 23.10 6.95
N ALA A 522 15.11 22.44 6.85
CA ALA A 522 13.94 22.73 7.70
C ALA A 522 14.18 22.36 9.18
N VAL A 523 15.09 21.42 9.46
CA VAL A 523 15.44 20.98 10.81
C VAL A 523 16.73 21.65 11.30
N SER A 524 16.92 21.72 12.62
CA SER A 524 18.14 22.32 13.20
C SER A 524 19.39 21.48 12.89
N LYS A 525 20.58 22.08 12.96
CA LYS A 525 21.85 21.35 12.75
C LYS A 525 22.02 20.22 13.77
N GLU A 526 21.67 20.47 15.03
CA GLU A 526 21.74 19.47 16.11
C GLU A 526 20.84 18.26 15.83
N ASP A 527 19.62 18.52 15.35
CA ASP A 527 18.70 17.44 14.99
C ASP A 527 19.21 16.64 13.78
N ARG A 528 19.82 17.30 12.78
CA ARG A 528 20.46 16.59 11.66
C ARG A 528 21.58 15.68 12.14
N ASP A 529 22.45 16.19 13.02
CA ASP A 529 23.55 15.40 13.57
C ASP A 529 23.03 14.22 14.40
N ARG A 530 21.93 14.41 15.15
CA ARG A 530 21.24 13.34 15.87
C ARG A 530 20.64 12.29 14.94
N ILE A 531 19.94 12.70 13.87
CA ILE A 531 19.38 11.77 12.87
C ILE A 531 20.50 10.95 12.22
N ARG A 532 21.61 11.61 11.85
CA ARG A 532 22.78 10.96 11.24
C ARG A 532 23.51 10.00 12.16
N SER A 533 23.43 10.21 13.48
CA SER A 533 24.03 9.28 14.44
C SER A 533 23.46 7.87 14.34
N GLY A 534 22.24 7.72 13.78
CA GLY A 534 21.54 6.44 13.67
C GLY A 534 21.09 5.85 15.01
N ASN A 535 21.43 6.50 16.14
CA ASN A 535 21.14 6.06 17.50
C ASN A 535 19.79 6.61 18.00
N TRP A 536 18.74 6.33 17.25
CA TRP A 536 17.38 6.80 17.54
C TRP A 536 16.36 5.69 17.32
N SER A 537 15.14 5.92 17.79
CA SER A 537 13.99 5.04 17.56
C SER A 537 12.77 5.87 17.17
N TRP A 538 11.79 5.29 16.50
CA TRP A 538 10.52 5.97 16.18
C TRP A 538 9.66 6.29 17.40
N GLN A 539 10.06 5.85 18.60
CA GLN A 539 9.45 6.27 19.87
C GLN A 539 10.00 7.63 20.34
N ASP A 540 11.09 8.11 19.75
CA ASP A 540 11.67 9.42 20.00
C ASP A 540 10.78 10.51 19.39
N SER A 541 10.03 11.20 20.25
CA SER A 541 9.13 12.27 19.83
C SER A 541 9.87 13.40 19.08
N ARG A 542 11.15 13.63 19.38
CA ARG A 542 11.95 14.64 18.68
C ARG A 542 12.25 14.21 17.25
N LEU A 543 12.59 12.93 17.05
CA LEU A 543 12.82 12.39 15.71
C LEU A 543 11.56 12.47 14.85
N VAL A 544 10.41 12.08 15.41
CA VAL A 544 9.11 12.15 14.72
C VAL A 544 8.80 13.59 14.30
N GLN A 545 9.06 14.55 15.19
CA GLN A 545 8.91 15.97 14.88
C GLN A 545 9.83 16.41 13.73
N CYS A 546 11.10 15.99 13.73
CA CYS A 546 12.04 16.30 12.65
C CYS A 546 11.60 15.70 11.31
N PHE A 547 11.10 14.47 11.32
CA PHE A 547 10.52 13.84 10.14
C PHE A 547 9.37 14.67 9.56
N TYR A 548 8.43 15.11 10.42
CA TYR A 548 7.33 15.97 9.98
C TYR A 548 7.81 17.31 9.44
N GLU A 549 8.84 17.93 10.02
CA GLU A 549 9.41 19.18 9.53
C GLU A 549 10.02 19.02 8.13
N ILE A 550 10.80 17.96 7.91
CA ILE A 550 11.41 17.67 6.60
C ILE A 550 10.33 17.39 5.54
N VAL A 551 9.35 16.55 5.85
CA VAL A 551 8.27 16.23 4.90
C VAL A 551 7.36 17.42 4.65
N SER A 552 7.06 18.22 5.66
CA SER A 552 6.24 19.44 5.49
C SER A 552 6.95 20.44 4.58
N ALA A 553 8.26 20.61 4.72
CA ALA A 553 9.04 21.44 3.81
C ALA A 553 8.95 20.94 2.35
N HIS A 554 9.02 19.62 2.16
CA HIS A 554 8.81 19.01 0.84
C HIS A 554 7.39 19.25 0.28
N TYR A 555 6.36 19.13 1.12
CA TYR A 555 4.97 19.41 0.73
C TYR A 555 4.75 20.88 0.35
N VAL A 556 5.41 21.81 1.04
CA VAL A 556 5.40 23.23 0.67
C VAL A 556 5.97 23.46 -0.74
N ASP A 557 6.99 22.72 -1.14
CA ASP A 557 7.54 22.83 -2.51
C ASP A 557 6.55 22.31 -3.57
N HIS A 558 5.76 21.29 -3.25
CA HIS A 558 4.63 20.89 -4.12
C HIS A 558 3.59 21.99 -4.26
N LEU A 559 3.18 22.60 -3.15
CA LEU A 559 2.20 23.70 -3.16
C LEU A 559 2.72 24.88 -3.99
N LYS A 560 3.98 25.27 -3.82
CA LYS A 560 4.60 26.33 -4.64
C LYS A 560 4.60 26.00 -6.12
N THR A 561 4.90 24.75 -6.48
CA THR A 561 4.93 24.30 -7.88
C THR A 561 3.57 24.43 -8.56
N ILE A 562 2.48 24.26 -7.81
CA ILE A 562 1.11 24.46 -8.32
C ILE A 562 0.59 25.88 -8.10
N GLY A 563 1.45 26.85 -7.73
CA GLY A 563 1.06 28.25 -7.57
C GLY A 563 0.35 28.56 -6.26
N ILE A 564 0.48 27.73 -5.22
CA ILE A 564 -0.11 27.94 -3.89
C ILE A 564 0.99 28.27 -2.87
N LYS A 565 0.77 29.31 -2.07
CA LYS A 565 1.58 29.66 -0.89
C LYS A 565 0.79 29.49 0.39
N LEU A 566 1.47 29.13 1.47
CA LEU A 566 0.89 29.14 2.81
C LEU A 566 1.27 30.45 3.50
N GLU A 567 0.28 31.19 4.00
CA GLU A 567 0.47 32.42 4.77
C GLU A 567 -0.13 32.26 6.17
N GLY A 568 0.48 32.87 7.19
CA GLY A 568 -0.08 32.94 8.54
C GLY A 568 0.82 32.35 9.63
N SER A 569 0.24 32.23 10.82
CA SER A 569 0.91 31.66 11.99
C SER A 569 0.90 30.12 11.91
N ARG A 570 1.71 29.42 12.71
CA ARG A 570 1.69 27.95 12.77
C ARG A 570 0.30 27.37 13.12
N LYS A 571 -0.55 28.16 13.80
CA LYS A 571 -1.92 27.77 14.16
C LYS A 571 -2.97 28.18 13.11
N ASP A 572 -2.63 29.13 12.25
CA ASP A 572 -3.56 29.79 11.31
C ASP A 572 -2.94 29.85 9.91
N LEU A 573 -2.45 28.72 9.39
CA LEU A 573 -1.93 28.64 8.03
C LEU A 573 -3.11 28.64 7.04
N VAL A 574 -3.18 29.68 6.21
CA VAL A 574 -4.15 29.85 5.14
C VAL A 574 -3.44 29.64 3.81
N ALA A 575 -3.95 28.72 2.98
CA ALA A 575 -3.44 28.55 1.63
C ALA A 575 -4.02 29.64 0.70
N LYS A 576 -3.17 30.25 -0.12
CA LYS A 576 -3.56 31.27 -1.10
C LYS A 576 -2.85 31.05 -2.42
N TRP A 577 -3.50 31.43 -3.52
CA TRP A 577 -2.85 31.54 -4.82
C TRP A 577 -1.70 32.56 -4.75
N VAL A 578 -0.56 32.22 -5.36
CA VAL A 578 0.57 33.15 -5.55
C VAL A 578 0.17 34.22 -6.58
N HIS A 579 -0.52 33.81 -7.64
CA HIS A 579 -1.03 34.64 -8.73
C HIS A 579 -2.54 34.45 -8.89
N PRO A 580 -3.38 35.00 -7.98
CA PRO A 580 -4.84 34.81 -8.04
C PRO A 580 -5.46 35.26 -9.38
N GLU A 581 -4.82 36.19 -10.09
CA GLU A 581 -5.20 36.66 -11.42
C GLU A 581 -5.07 35.61 -12.53
N GLU A 582 -4.10 34.69 -12.42
CA GLU A 582 -3.88 33.60 -13.38
C GLU A 582 -4.80 32.41 -13.11
N HIS A 583 -5.26 32.27 -11.87
CA HIS A 583 -6.10 31.19 -11.37
C HIS A 583 -7.56 31.59 -11.17
N LYS A 584 -8.02 32.67 -11.83
CA LYS A 584 -9.44 33.05 -11.84
C LYS A 584 -10.27 31.82 -12.24
N SER A 585 -10.92 31.24 -11.23
CA SER A 585 -11.67 30.00 -11.35
C SER A 585 -12.57 30.08 -12.57
N GLU A 586 -12.70 28.99 -13.32
CA GLU A 586 -13.72 28.95 -14.37
C GLU A 586 -15.12 29.23 -13.80
N HIS A 587 -15.33 29.00 -12.50
CA HIS A 587 -16.51 29.45 -11.75
C HIS A 587 -16.74 30.98 -11.75
N ALA A 588 -15.68 31.81 -11.70
CA ALA A 588 -15.82 33.27 -11.83
C ALA A 588 -16.21 33.69 -13.26
N LYS A 589 -15.90 32.89 -14.28
CA LYS A 589 -16.37 33.14 -15.66
C LYS A 589 -17.84 32.72 -15.86
N VAL A 590 -18.37 31.78 -15.06
CA VAL A 590 -19.77 31.38 -15.10
C VAL A 590 -20.67 32.46 -14.48
N LEU A 591 -20.30 33.00 -13.32
CA LEU A 591 -21.08 34.06 -12.65
C LEU A 591 -21.17 35.38 -13.45
N VAL A 592 -20.08 35.79 -14.13
CA VAL A 592 -20.10 37.00 -14.98
C VAL A 592 -20.88 36.78 -16.29
N LYS A 593 -21.06 35.52 -16.72
CA LYS A 593 -21.87 35.21 -17.90
C LYS A 593 -23.37 35.22 -17.58
N ASP A 594 -23.76 34.87 -16.35
CA ASP A 594 -25.16 34.93 -15.91
C ASP A 594 -25.62 36.37 -15.57
N GLU A 595 -24.76 37.24 -15.04
CA GLU A 595 -25.10 38.67 -14.89
C GLU A 595 -25.32 39.37 -16.25
N ARG A 596 -24.52 39.03 -17.28
CA ARG A 596 -24.77 39.55 -18.63
C ARG A 596 -25.99 38.93 -19.32
N ARG A 597 -26.49 37.80 -18.81
CA ARG A 597 -27.70 37.14 -19.32
C ARG A 597 -28.96 37.68 -18.65
N SER A 598 -28.88 38.09 -17.37
CA SER A 598 -29.95 38.80 -16.67
C SER A 598 -30.11 40.26 -17.16
N GLU A 599 -29.01 40.97 -17.46
CA GLU A 599 -29.06 42.32 -18.08
C GLU A 599 -29.61 42.31 -19.52
N ARG A 600 -29.41 41.22 -20.28
CA ARG A 600 -30.02 41.09 -21.62
C ARG A 600 -31.51 40.72 -21.59
N ARG A 601 -32.02 40.22 -20.45
CA ARG A 601 -33.42 39.87 -20.28
C ARG A 601 -34.28 41.08 -19.86
N SER A 602 -33.69 42.12 -19.29
CA SER A 602 -34.38 43.36 -18.91
C SER A 602 -34.54 44.39 -20.04
N VAL A 603 -33.92 44.19 -21.21
CA VAL A 603 -34.00 45.12 -22.36
C VAL A 603 -34.99 44.67 -23.45
N LEU A 604 -35.68 43.54 -23.28
CA LEU A 604 -36.57 42.96 -24.31
C LEU A 604 -38.08 43.08 -24.01
N HIS A 605 -38.49 43.89 -23.04
CA HIS A 605 -39.89 44.25 -22.82
C HIS A 605 -40.15 45.75 -23.02
N ASP A 606 -39.98 46.20 -24.26
CA ASP A 606 -40.72 47.36 -24.76
C ASP A 606 -41.99 46.86 -25.48
N PRO A 607 -43.20 47.27 -25.07
CA PRO A 607 -44.42 46.91 -25.76
C PRO A 607 -44.49 47.63 -27.11
N LYS A 608 -44.68 46.85 -28.18
CA LYS A 608 -44.96 47.36 -29.53
C LYS A 608 -46.27 48.17 -29.51
N PRO A 609 -46.31 49.39 -30.08
CA PRO A 609 -47.56 50.15 -30.18
C PRO A 609 -48.48 49.53 -31.23
N ASP A 610 -49.75 49.41 -30.88
CA ASP A 610 -50.84 49.03 -31.77
C ASP A 610 -50.94 50.02 -32.94
N SER A 611 -50.93 49.48 -34.16
CA SER A 611 -51.31 50.21 -35.36
C SER A 611 -52.37 49.43 -36.13
N GLU A 612 -53.59 49.94 -36.02
CA GLU A 612 -54.71 49.94 -36.96
C GLU A 612 -54.59 49.10 -38.25
N GLN A 613 -55.51 48.14 -38.41
CA GLN A 613 -56.46 48.08 -39.54
C GLN A 613 -57.65 47.16 -39.23
#